data_AF-A0AAV0LVC2-F1
#
_entry.id   AF-A0AAV0LVC2-F1
#
_cell.length_a   1.000
_cell.length_b   1.000
_cell.length_c   1.000
_cell.angle_alpha   90.00
_cell.angle_beta   90.00
_cell.angle_gamma   90.00
#
_symmetry.space_group_name_H-M   'P 1'
#
loop_
_entity.id
_entity.type
_entity.pdbx_description
1 polymer ?
#
loop_
_entity_poly.entity_id
_entity_poly.type
_entity_poly.pdbx_seq_one_letter_code
_entity_poly.pdbx_strand_id
1 'polypeptide(L)'
;MKSRIETMAEKGSVPPETRSQHKGFLQWSHHNNVTKRNHQSIVEIVIDGREEDAVDEDGDRLPTLVYVAREKRPQFHHNFKAGAMNALIRASTEMSNGAVILNLDCDMFSNDPDAIRDALCFFLDEQSGHRIAFVQHPQQYFNVTKNDLYGNSPLQTDKVELAGMGGYGAALYIGTGCFHRREALCGNKYSSKVDGQGSMNWGRSSQKTANELEEASKVLVSCSYEEGTQWGKEIGLVYGCPVEDVVTGMKIQCNGWKSIYYRPQKEAAFLGVAPNTLEISLIQHKRWAEGLFQIFLSSYCPLVYGHKRLPLGAQLGYCTYLLWAATAFPTLCYLVLAPLCLLQGIPLFPQVSSPWFIPFAYVYGARTIYSLVEGLMCGYTVKGWWNLQRVVLLRRSSSYVFSFVDTVAKQLGLSKASGFAVTAKVVTEDVRRRYEEEVMEFGSSSTTFIIVATVAMVNLFGLVGGIGKWWWVDGGMSLMGLQFGLCSVVVGLNLPVYVALFFRRDDGCLPVDVMFKAVGLASLAACLMAI
;
A
#
# COMPACT_ATOMS: atom_id res chain seq x y z
N MET A 1 19.20 15.24 -22.41
CA MET A 1 18.33 15.47 -21.24
C MET A 1 18.78 14.68 -20.01
N LYS A 2 18.85 13.33 -20.08
CA LYS A 2 19.25 12.44 -18.97
C LYS A 2 20.44 12.93 -18.13
N SER A 3 21.60 13.17 -18.75
CA SER A 3 22.80 13.66 -18.05
C SER A 3 22.56 14.96 -17.28
N ARG A 4 21.77 15.91 -17.81
CA ARG A 4 21.44 17.16 -17.09
C ARG A 4 20.65 16.88 -15.81
N ILE A 5 19.67 15.97 -15.89
CA ILE A 5 18.85 15.58 -14.73
C ILE A 5 19.70 14.85 -13.69
N GLU A 6 20.52 13.90 -14.12
CA GLU A 6 21.43 13.15 -13.24
C GLU A 6 22.41 14.08 -12.53
N THR A 7 23.05 15.00 -13.26
CA THR A 7 23.94 16.00 -12.65
C THR A 7 23.22 16.90 -11.64
N MET A 8 21.97 17.31 -11.89
CA MET A 8 21.19 18.10 -10.93
C MET A 8 20.80 17.27 -9.70
N ALA A 9 20.43 16.00 -9.89
CA ALA A 9 20.09 15.09 -8.80
C ALA A 9 21.31 14.81 -7.90
N GLU A 10 22.48 14.56 -8.48
CA GLU A 10 23.75 14.39 -7.77
C GLU A 10 24.16 15.64 -6.98
N LYS A 11 23.99 16.83 -7.58
CA LYS A 11 24.25 18.11 -6.92
C LYS A 11 23.23 18.48 -5.85
N GLY A 12 22.07 17.80 -5.81
CA GLY A 12 20.95 18.12 -4.93
C GLY A 12 20.40 19.55 -5.10
N SER A 13 20.74 20.22 -6.21
CA SER A 13 20.41 21.62 -6.45
C SER A 13 20.34 21.94 -7.94
N VAL A 14 19.51 22.93 -8.28
CA VAL A 14 19.38 23.47 -9.63
C VAL A 14 20.34 24.67 -9.76
N PRO A 15 21.08 24.82 -10.88
CA PRO A 15 21.96 25.97 -11.10
C PRO A 15 21.23 27.30 -10.90
N PRO A 16 21.88 28.32 -10.28
CA PRO A 16 21.26 29.63 -10.04
C PRO A 16 20.71 30.29 -11.30
N GLU A 17 21.38 30.11 -12.44
CA GLU A 17 20.96 30.66 -13.73
C GLU A 17 19.61 30.08 -14.15
N THR A 18 19.48 28.74 -14.13
CA THR A 18 18.21 28.05 -14.42
C THR A 18 17.12 28.45 -13.42
N ARG A 19 17.47 28.56 -12.13
CA ARG A 19 16.53 28.95 -11.07
C ARG A 19 16.01 30.38 -11.27
N SER A 20 16.86 31.28 -11.74
CA SER A 20 16.52 32.69 -11.99
C SER A 20 15.59 32.89 -13.19
N GLN A 21 15.46 31.91 -14.07
CA GLN A 21 14.57 31.97 -15.24
C GLN A 21 13.10 31.68 -14.88
N HIS A 22 12.83 31.12 -13.71
CA HIS A 22 11.47 30.73 -13.30
C HIS A 22 10.85 31.74 -12.33
N LYS A 23 9.73 32.35 -12.76
CA LYS A 23 8.96 33.35 -12.02
C LYS A 23 8.61 32.88 -10.59
N GLY A 24 8.18 31.63 -10.42
CA GLY A 24 7.84 31.07 -9.11
C GLY A 24 9.05 30.96 -8.16
N PHE A 25 10.18 30.45 -8.65
CA PHE A 25 11.38 30.28 -7.82
C PHE A 25 12.06 31.62 -7.47
N LEU A 26 11.95 32.62 -8.34
CA LEU A 26 12.36 33.99 -8.05
C LEU A 26 11.60 34.54 -6.83
N GLN A 27 10.27 34.39 -6.78
CA GLN A 27 9.45 34.85 -5.66
C GLN A 27 9.87 34.23 -4.32
N TRP A 28 10.32 32.97 -4.34
CA TRP A 28 10.86 32.33 -3.14
C TRP A 28 12.28 32.78 -2.79
N SER A 29 13.10 33.17 -3.78
CA SER A 29 14.46 33.66 -3.54
C SER A 29 14.53 35.07 -2.95
N HIS A 30 13.52 35.91 -3.18
CA HIS A 30 13.46 37.27 -2.63
C HIS A 30 13.04 37.34 -1.15
N HIS A 31 12.59 36.22 -0.56
CA HIS A 31 12.15 36.16 0.83
C HIS A 31 13.09 35.31 1.68
N ASN A 32 13.83 35.94 2.58
CA ASN A 32 14.81 35.30 3.47
C ASN A 32 14.23 34.23 4.43
N ASN A 33 12.90 34.15 4.58
CA ASN A 33 12.22 33.25 5.54
C ASN A 33 11.50 32.05 4.89
N VAL A 34 11.77 31.75 3.61
CA VAL A 34 11.16 30.61 2.92
C VAL A 34 11.75 29.29 3.42
N THR A 35 10.89 28.41 3.93
CA THR A 35 11.27 27.05 4.37
C THR A 35 10.27 26.02 3.85
N LYS A 36 10.60 24.72 3.92
CA LYS A 36 9.69 23.63 3.55
C LYS A 36 8.31 23.68 4.26
N ARG A 37 8.22 24.34 5.41
CA ARG A 37 6.98 24.48 6.21
C ARG A 37 6.40 25.91 6.21
N ASN A 38 7.08 26.87 5.57
CA ASN A 38 6.65 28.26 5.49
C ASN A 38 7.02 28.84 4.13
N HIS A 39 6.08 28.81 3.19
CA HIS A 39 6.26 29.35 1.85
C HIS A 39 4.91 29.70 1.22
N GLN A 40 4.86 30.75 0.40
CA GLN A 40 3.67 31.03 -0.42
C GLN A 40 3.48 29.95 -1.50
N SER A 41 2.29 29.92 -2.10
CA SER A 41 2.00 29.03 -3.22
C SER A 41 2.74 29.47 -4.50
N ILE A 42 2.99 28.49 -5.36
CA ILE A 42 3.36 28.69 -6.76
C ILE A 42 2.31 27.96 -7.59
N VAL A 43 1.73 28.66 -8.55
CA VAL A 43 0.95 28.07 -9.65
C VAL A 43 1.53 28.65 -10.92
N GLU A 44 2.01 27.78 -11.80
CA GLU A 44 2.70 28.17 -13.03
C GLU A 44 2.21 27.28 -14.16
N ILE A 45 1.71 27.88 -15.24
CA ILE A 45 1.38 27.17 -16.47
C ILE A 45 2.67 27.04 -17.26
N VAL A 46 3.25 25.83 -17.25
CA VAL A 46 4.56 25.54 -17.86
C VAL A 46 4.45 25.36 -19.37
N ILE A 47 3.35 24.73 -19.81
CA ILE A 47 2.95 24.62 -21.20
C ILE A 47 1.50 25.04 -21.26
N ASP A 48 1.16 26.06 -22.04
CA ASP A 48 -0.23 26.42 -22.29
C ASP A 48 -0.68 25.87 -23.63
N GLY A 49 -1.25 24.65 -23.64
CA GLY A 49 -1.77 24.00 -24.85
C GLY A 49 -2.90 24.74 -25.57
N ARG A 50 -3.29 25.94 -25.11
CA ARG A 50 -4.22 26.84 -25.80
C ARG A 50 -3.49 27.78 -26.76
N GLU A 51 -2.21 28.04 -26.53
CA GLU A 51 -1.38 28.89 -27.39
C GLU A 51 -1.04 28.16 -28.71
N GLU A 52 -0.86 28.93 -29.79
CA GLU A 52 -0.63 28.38 -31.13
C GLU A 52 0.77 27.77 -31.29
N ASP A 53 1.75 28.26 -30.53
CA ASP A 53 3.14 27.79 -30.51
C ASP A 53 3.38 26.64 -29.52
N ALA A 54 2.37 26.24 -28.75
CA ALA A 54 2.42 25.07 -27.87
C ALA A 54 2.24 23.77 -28.66
N VAL A 55 3.13 23.53 -29.61
CA VAL A 55 3.18 22.38 -30.50
C VAL A 55 4.52 21.64 -30.37
N ASP A 56 4.54 20.37 -30.74
CA ASP A 56 5.78 19.59 -30.85
C ASP A 56 6.49 19.85 -32.19
N GLU A 57 7.56 19.09 -32.46
CA GLU A 57 8.37 19.22 -33.68
C GLU A 57 7.58 18.89 -34.96
N ASP A 58 6.51 18.10 -34.85
CA ASP A 58 5.64 17.70 -35.95
C ASP A 58 4.44 18.67 -36.12
N GLY A 59 4.30 19.64 -35.22
CA GLY A 59 3.21 20.63 -35.23
C GLY A 59 1.96 20.17 -34.47
N ASP A 60 2.02 19.05 -33.76
CA ASP A 60 0.92 18.55 -32.96
C ASP A 60 0.85 19.27 -31.61
N ARG A 61 -0.37 19.64 -31.21
CA ARG A 61 -0.61 20.43 -30.00
C ARG A 61 -0.23 19.67 -28.73
N LEU A 62 0.59 20.28 -27.89
CA LEU A 62 0.97 19.76 -26.58
C LEU A 62 -0.13 19.97 -25.52
N PRO A 63 -0.31 19.04 -24.58
CA PRO A 63 -1.25 19.22 -23.48
C PRO A 63 -0.79 20.30 -22.51
N THR A 64 -1.74 21.04 -21.93
CA THR A 64 -1.45 22.02 -20.88
C THR A 64 -0.81 21.34 -19.66
N LEU A 65 0.36 21.83 -19.26
CA LEU A 65 1.08 21.37 -18.08
C LEU A 65 1.09 22.47 -17.01
N VAL A 66 0.53 22.17 -15.84
CA VAL A 66 0.46 23.12 -14.72
C VAL A 66 1.28 22.60 -13.54
N TYR A 67 2.23 23.41 -13.08
CA TYR A 67 2.97 23.15 -11.86
C TYR A 67 2.28 23.83 -10.66
N VAL A 68 2.08 23.08 -9.58
CA VAL A 68 1.44 23.58 -8.36
C VAL A 68 2.27 23.22 -7.13
N ALA A 69 2.74 24.23 -6.42
CA ALA A 69 3.20 24.13 -5.03
C ALA A 69 2.21 24.87 -4.14
N ARG A 70 1.41 24.16 -3.35
CA ARG A 70 0.44 24.76 -2.42
C ARG A 70 1.12 25.58 -1.31
N GLU A 71 0.42 26.58 -0.78
CA GLU A 71 0.92 27.37 0.33
C GLU A 71 1.09 26.50 1.60
N LYS A 72 2.14 26.77 2.38
CA LYS A 72 2.33 26.16 3.69
C LYS A 72 2.69 27.22 4.70
N ARG A 73 2.06 27.14 5.87
CA ARG A 73 2.33 27.97 7.03
C ARG A 73 2.41 27.09 8.28
N PRO A 74 3.30 27.37 9.25
CA PRO A 74 3.50 26.51 10.43
C PRO A 74 2.24 26.29 11.27
N GLN A 75 1.27 27.22 11.23
CA GLN A 75 0.03 27.17 11.99
C GLN A 75 -1.00 26.17 11.41
N PHE A 76 -0.81 25.74 10.16
CA PHE A 76 -1.77 24.94 9.42
C PHE A 76 -1.27 23.51 9.22
N HIS A 77 -2.11 22.53 9.57
CA HIS A 77 -1.81 21.14 9.28
C HIS A 77 -2.01 20.85 7.78
N HIS A 78 -0.98 20.33 7.11
CA HIS A 78 -0.99 20.21 5.64
C HIS A 78 -1.56 18.87 5.11
N ASN A 79 -1.88 17.90 5.97
CA ASN A 79 -2.57 16.66 5.58
C ASN A 79 -1.87 15.83 4.47
N PHE A 80 -0.54 15.84 4.43
CA PHE A 80 0.30 15.02 3.54
C PHE A 80 -0.21 14.94 2.07
N LYS A 81 -0.43 13.73 1.53
CA LYS A 81 -0.87 13.48 0.15
C LYS A 81 -2.32 13.93 -0.05
N ALA A 82 -3.24 13.56 0.86
CA ALA A 82 -4.64 13.98 0.83
C ALA A 82 -4.82 15.49 0.60
N GLY A 83 -4.10 16.32 1.38
CA GLY A 83 -4.19 17.78 1.25
C GLY A 83 -3.55 18.32 -0.03
N ALA A 84 -2.56 17.62 -0.60
CA ALA A 84 -2.00 18.00 -1.90
C ALA A 84 -2.99 17.69 -3.03
N MET A 85 -3.60 16.50 -3.01
CA MET A 85 -4.63 16.10 -3.96
C MET A 85 -5.85 17.02 -3.89
N ASN A 86 -6.32 17.38 -2.70
CA ASN A 86 -7.45 18.30 -2.54
C ASN A 86 -7.14 19.70 -3.10
N ALA A 87 -5.94 20.22 -2.87
CA ALA A 87 -5.50 21.48 -3.48
C ALA A 87 -5.49 21.40 -5.02
N LEU A 88 -5.01 20.28 -5.59
CA LEU A 88 -5.01 20.05 -7.04
C LEU A 88 -6.43 19.95 -7.62
N ILE A 89 -7.35 19.25 -6.93
CA ILE A 89 -8.75 19.16 -7.36
C ILE A 89 -9.35 20.56 -7.46
N ARG A 90 -9.10 21.43 -6.47
CA ARG A 90 -9.59 22.81 -6.49
C ARG A 90 -8.94 23.65 -7.59
N ALA A 91 -7.62 23.68 -7.68
CA ALA A 91 -6.90 24.43 -8.72
C ALA A 91 -7.34 24.01 -10.13
N SER A 92 -7.53 22.71 -10.35
CA SER A 92 -7.97 22.18 -11.65
C SER A 92 -9.36 22.67 -12.08
N THR A 93 -10.20 23.12 -11.15
CA THR A 93 -11.52 23.71 -11.44
C THR A 93 -11.39 25.03 -12.21
N GLU A 94 -10.39 25.85 -11.91
CA GLU A 94 -10.14 27.09 -12.65
C GLU A 94 -9.45 26.81 -13.99
N MET A 95 -8.61 25.77 -14.04
CA MET A 95 -7.79 25.45 -15.20
C MET A 95 -8.60 24.81 -16.34
N SER A 96 -9.01 23.56 -16.17
CA SER A 96 -9.71 22.78 -17.21
C SER A 96 -11.11 22.37 -16.80
N ASN A 97 -11.39 22.36 -15.49
CA ASN A 97 -12.61 21.80 -14.90
C ASN A 97 -12.97 20.41 -15.46
N GLY A 98 -11.96 19.58 -15.74
CA GLY A 98 -12.17 18.30 -16.42
C GLY A 98 -13.09 17.34 -15.64
N ALA A 99 -14.04 16.71 -16.32
CA ALA A 99 -15.05 15.84 -15.71
C ALA A 99 -14.47 14.56 -15.09
N VAL A 100 -13.33 14.10 -15.63
CA VAL A 100 -12.60 12.92 -15.17
C VAL A 100 -11.23 13.35 -14.65
N ILE A 101 -10.82 12.79 -13.51
CA ILE A 101 -9.54 13.05 -12.86
C ILE A 101 -8.81 11.71 -12.75
N LEU A 102 -7.64 11.59 -13.35
CA LEU A 102 -6.72 10.49 -13.10
C LEU A 102 -5.78 10.88 -11.95
N ASN A 103 -5.63 10.01 -10.97
CA ASN A 103 -4.58 10.14 -9.97
C ASN A 103 -3.45 9.13 -10.22
N LEU A 104 -2.21 9.60 -10.17
CA LEU A 104 -1.02 8.76 -10.30
C LEU A 104 0.04 9.17 -9.27
N ASP A 105 0.67 8.16 -8.67
CA ASP A 105 1.84 8.34 -7.84
C ASP A 105 3.10 8.55 -8.69
N CYS A 106 4.13 9.21 -8.11
CA CYS A 106 5.35 9.56 -8.83
C CYS A 106 6.22 8.37 -9.24
N ASP A 107 5.97 7.20 -8.66
CA ASP A 107 6.62 5.93 -8.99
C ASP A 107 5.76 5.05 -9.88
N MET A 108 4.69 5.60 -10.47
CA MET A 108 3.77 4.95 -11.41
C MET A 108 3.68 5.77 -12.70
N PHE A 109 3.64 5.11 -13.85
CA PHE A 109 3.46 5.74 -15.17
C PHE A 109 2.41 4.99 -15.99
N SER A 110 1.82 5.69 -16.98
CA SER A 110 0.92 5.09 -17.97
C SER A 110 1.73 4.23 -18.92
N ASN A 111 1.48 2.93 -18.92
CA ASN A 111 2.10 1.99 -19.85
C ASN A 111 1.24 1.78 -21.11
N ASP A 112 -0.08 1.88 -20.97
CA ASP A 112 -1.02 1.80 -22.07
C ASP A 112 -1.56 3.21 -22.43
N PRO A 113 -1.38 3.70 -23.67
CA PRO A 113 -1.95 4.97 -24.10
C PRO A 113 -3.48 4.94 -24.19
N ASP A 114 -4.11 3.77 -24.35
CA ASP A 114 -5.56 3.61 -24.44
C ASP A 114 -6.25 3.55 -23.06
N ALA A 115 -5.50 3.58 -21.95
CA ALA A 115 -6.05 3.45 -20.60
C ALA A 115 -7.18 4.44 -20.27
N ILE A 116 -7.07 5.69 -20.75
CA ILE A 116 -8.13 6.70 -20.58
C ILE A 116 -9.37 6.36 -21.41
N ARG A 117 -9.18 5.86 -22.63
CA ARG A 117 -10.28 5.47 -23.52
C ARG A 117 -11.06 4.29 -22.93
N ASP A 118 -10.34 3.31 -22.40
CA ASP A 118 -10.94 2.17 -21.69
C ASP A 118 -11.75 2.62 -20.47
N ALA A 119 -11.20 3.52 -19.66
CA ALA A 119 -11.92 4.07 -18.51
C ALA A 119 -13.18 4.83 -18.94
N LEU A 120 -13.12 5.59 -20.03
CA LEU A 120 -14.25 6.34 -20.58
C LEU A 120 -15.38 5.42 -21.04
N CYS A 121 -15.10 4.22 -21.55
CA CYS A 121 -16.14 3.25 -21.89
C CYS A 121 -17.07 2.94 -20.69
N PHE A 122 -16.53 2.84 -19.48
CA PHE A 122 -17.34 2.62 -18.28
C PHE A 122 -18.12 3.87 -17.86
N PHE A 123 -17.55 5.06 -18.00
CA PHE A 123 -18.22 6.30 -17.60
C PHE A 123 -19.32 6.74 -18.56
N LEU A 124 -19.17 6.42 -19.84
CA LEU A 124 -20.06 6.81 -20.94
C LEU A 124 -21.06 5.72 -21.31
N ASP A 125 -21.03 4.57 -20.65
CA ASP A 125 -22.06 3.55 -20.80
C ASP A 125 -23.45 4.14 -20.47
N GLU A 126 -24.37 4.07 -21.43
CA GLU A 126 -25.69 4.71 -21.34
C GLU A 126 -26.54 4.14 -20.21
N GLN A 127 -26.40 2.84 -19.93
CA GLN A 127 -27.24 2.14 -18.96
C GLN A 127 -26.77 2.31 -17.51
N SER A 128 -25.46 2.35 -17.30
CA SER A 128 -24.87 2.27 -15.97
C SER A 128 -23.76 3.29 -15.72
N GLY A 129 -23.16 3.90 -16.75
CA GLY A 129 -22.01 4.80 -16.59
C GLY A 129 -22.26 6.01 -15.69
N HIS A 130 -23.49 6.52 -15.68
CA HIS A 130 -23.94 7.61 -14.81
C HIS A 130 -23.84 7.28 -13.30
N ARG A 131 -23.80 6.00 -12.91
CA ARG A 131 -23.66 5.58 -11.51
C ARG A 131 -22.21 5.25 -11.11
N ILE A 132 -21.28 5.23 -12.07
CA ILE A 132 -19.87 4.94 -11.83
C ILE A 132 -19.15 6.20 -11.36
N ALA A 133 -18.60 6.15 -10.16
CA ALA A 133 -17.77 7.21 -9.58
C ALA A 133 -16.30 7.06 -9.95
N PHE A 134 -15.77 5.84 -10.02
CA PHE A 134 -14.38 5.63 -10.38
C PHE A 134 -14.10 4.25 -10.97
N VAL A 135 -13.03 4.19 -11.76
CA VAL A 135 -12.49 2.97 -12.37
C VAL A 135 -11.06 2.79 -11.85
N GLN A 136 -10.89 1.80 -10.97
CA GLN A 136 -9.60 1.44 -10.40
C GLN A 136 -8.90 0.41 -11.28
N HIS A 137 -7.66 0.68 -11.65
CA HIS A 137 -6.78 -0.29 -12.29
C HIS A 137 -5.88 -1.01 -11.27
N PRO A 138 -5.39 -2.22 -11.58
CA PRO A 138 -4.42 -2.91 -10.74
C PRO A 138 -3.14 -2.10 -10.53
N GLN A 139 -2.54 -2.21 -9.35
CA GLN A 139 -1.17 -1.76 -9.11
C GLN A 139 -0.19 -2.84 -9.55
N GLN A 140 0.42 -2.64 -10.72
CA GLN A 140 1.42 -3.55 -11.27
C GLN A 140 2.79 -2.86 -11.32
N TYR A 141 3.86 -3.64 -11.25
CA TYR A 141 5.22 -3.12 -11.20
C TYR A 141 6.10 -3.82 -12.24
N PHE A 142 7.01 -3.06 -12.87
CA PHE A 142 7.87 -3.60 -13.93
C PHE A 142 9.12 -4.31 -13.39
N ASN A 143 9.52 -4.02 -12.15
CA ASN A 143 10.70 -4.59 -11.50
C ASN A 143 10.37 -5.75 -10.55
N VAL A 144 9.25 -6.47 -10.74
CA VAL A 144 8.97 -7.69 -9.94
C VAL A 144 9.79 -8.85 -10.50
N THR A 145 10.47 -9.59 -9.62
CA THR A 145 11.20 -10.79 -10.02
C THR A 145 10.26 -11.93 -10.41
N LYS A 146 10.77 -12.94 -11.13
CA LYS A 146 9.98 -14.08 -11.61
C LYS A 146 9.14 -14.75 -10.52
N ASN A 147 9.65 -14.84 -9.30
CA ASN A 147 8.99 -15.49 -8.17
C ASN A 147 8.60 -14.49 -7.06
N ASP A 148 8.45 -13.20 -7.39
CA ASP A 148 8.02 -12.10 -6.52
C ASP A 148 8.54 -12.25 -5.08
N LEU A 149 9.85 -12.05 -4.91
CA LEU A 149 10.58 -12.39 -3.69
C LEU A 149 9.94 -11.83 -2.40
N TYR A 150 9.34 -10.64 -2.50
CA TYR A 150 8.71 -9.93 -1.38
C TYR A 150 7.19 -9.86 -1.48
N GLY A 151 6.55 -10.60 -2.39
CA GLY A 151 5.09 -10.60 -2.54
C GLY A 151 4.52 -9.19 -2.76
N ASN A 152 5.18 -8.38 -3.59
CA ASN A 152 4.84 -6.99 -3.84
C ASN A 152 3.61 -6.85 -4.74
N SER A 153 3.42 -7.76 -5.70
CA SER A 153 2.28 -7.73 -6.62
C SER A 153 1.49 -9.03 -6.51
N PRO A 154 0.69 -9.19 -5.45
CA PRO A 154 -0.01 -10.43 -5.24
C PRO A 154 -1.07 -10.69 -6.33
N LEU A 155 -0.77 -11.56 -7.28
CA LEU A 155 -1.62 -11.83 -8.45
C LEU A 155 -3.01 -12.34 -8.05
N GLN A 156 -3.11 -13.07 -6.94
CA GLN A 156 -4.38 -13.53 -6.37
C GLN A 156 -5.23 -12.36 -5.88
N THR A 157 -4.64 -11.41 -5.15
CA THR A 157 -5.34 -10.20 -4.69
C THR A 157 -5.88 -9.40 -5.85
N ASP A 158 -5.08 -9.22 -6.91
CA ASP A 158 -5.52 -8.52 -8.12
C ASP A 158 -6.64 -9.28 -8.86
N LYS A 159 -6.39 -10.53 -9.27
CA LYS A 159 -7.28 -11.28 -10.17
C LYS A 159 -8.53 -11.84 -9.50
N VAL A 160 -8.50 -12.05 -8.19
CA VAL A 160 -9.58 -12.72 -7.45
C VAL A 160 -10.21 -11.78 -6.43
N GLU A 161 -9.43 -11.27 -5.47
CA GLU A 161 -10.00 -10.54 -4.33
C GLU A 161 -10.56 -9.17 -4.74
N LEU A 162 -9.76 -8.33 -5.40
CA LEU A 162 -10.14 -6.98 -5.84
C LEU A 162 -11.16 -7.03 -6.98
N ALA A 163 -11.02 -7.99 -7.90
CA ALA A 163 -12.02 -8.28 -8.92
C ALA A 163 -13.36 -8.70 -8.29
N GLY A 164 -13.34 -9.56 -7.26
CA GLY A 164 -14.52 -9.96 -6.50
C GLY A 164 -15.21 -8.78 -5.81
N MET A 165 -14.43 -7.85 -5.24
CA MET A 165 -14.94 -6.58 -4.72
C MET A 165 -15.57 -5.71 -5.80
N GLY A 166 -14.96 -5.66 -6.98
CA GLY A 166 -15.53 -5.04 -8.17
C GLY A 166 -16.90 -5.62 -8.55
N GLY A 167 -17.11 -6.92 -8.36
CA GLY A 167 -18.39 -7.60 -8.58
C GLY A 167 -19.56 -7.07 -7.73
N TYR A 168 -19.28 -6.48 -6.57
CA TYR A 168 -20.29 -5.78 -5.75
C TYR A 168 -20.50 -4.30 -6.17
N GLY A 169 -19.78 -3.84 -7.20
CA GLY A 169 -19.65 -2.44 -7.57
C GLY A 169 -18.91 -1.62 -6.51
N ALA A 170 -18.01 -2.27 -5.75
CA ALA A 170 -17.33 -1.72 -4.58
C ALA A 170 -15.80 -1.91 -4.67
N ALA A 171 -15.24 -1.76 -5.87
CA ALA A 171 -13.79 -1.76 -6.08
C ALA A 171 -13.10 -0.79 -5.12
N LEU A 172 -12.04 -1.24 -4.45
CA LEU A 172 -11.29 -0.37 -3.53
C LEU A 172 -10.56 0.71 -4.31
N TYR A 173 -10.61 1.95 -3.82
CA TYR A 173 -9.68 2.98 -4.26
C TYR A 173 -8.34 2.78 -3.53
N ILE A 174 -7.29 2.46 -4.29
CA ILE A 174 -5.97 2.08 -3.75
C ILE A 174 -4.89 3.14 -4.00
N GLY A 175 -5.26 4.38 -4.33
CA GLY A 175 -4.37 5.53 -4.23
C GLY A 175 -3.56 5.91 -5.48
N THR A 176 -3.60 5.12 -6.54
CA THR A 176 -2.98 5.40 -7.85
C THR A 176 -3.68 4.63 -8.97
N GLY A 177 -3.54 5.04 -10.24
CA GLY A 177 -4.09 4.35 -11.40
C GLY A 177 -5.62 4.33 -11.42
N CYS A 178 -6.25 5.35 -10.85
CA CYS A 178 -7.70 5.41 -10.70
C CYS A 178 -8.27 6.65 -11.42
N PHE A 179 -9.22 6.41 -12.32
CA PHE A 179 -9.96 7.48 -12.96
C PHE A 179 -11.19 7.77 -12.11
N HIS A 180 -11.39 9.02 -11.71
CA HIS A 180 -12.51 9.48 -10.89
C HIS A 180 -13.41 10.43 -11.67
N ARG A 181 -14.73 10.25 -11.54
CA ARG A 181 -15.73 11.27 -11.85
C ARG A 181 -15.58 12.41 -10.83
N ARG A 182 -15.31 13.63 -11.31
CA ARG A 182 -15.09 14.81 -10.46
C ARG A 182 -16.20 15.02 -9.46
N GLU A 183 -17.46 14.94 -9.88
CA GLU A 183 -18.63 15.15 -9.02
C GLU A 183 -18.63 14.23 -7.79
N ALA A 184 -18.34 12.94 -8.00
CA ALA A 184 -18.27 11.96 -6.91
C ALA A 184 -17.11 12.27 -5.96
N LEU A 185 -15.95 12.61 -6.51
CA LEU A 185 -14.77 12.99 -5.71
C LEU A 185 -14.98 14.31 -4.94
N CYS A 186 -15.78 15.22 -5.50
CA CYS A 186 -16.20 16.48 -4.86
C CYS A 186 -17.36 16.30 -3.86
N GLY A 187 -17.73 15.06 -3.51
CA GLY A 187 -18.66 14.78 -2.42
C GLY A 187 -20.14 14.75 -2.80
N ASN A 188 -20.48 14.84 -4.09
CA ASN A 188 -21.87 14.70 -4.52
C ASN A 188 -22.41 13.31 -4.15
N LYS A 189 -23.67 13.26 -3.71
CA LYS A 189 -24.36 11.98 -3.47
C LYS A 189 -25.06 11.52 -4.74
N TYR A 190 -24.99 10.23 -5.01
CA TYR A 190 -25.72 9.66 -6.13
C TYR A 190 -27.20 9.52 -5.77
N SER A 191 -28.09 9.95 -6.67
CA SER A 191 -29.53 9.80 -6.54
C SER A 191 -30.11 9.35 -7.88
N SER A 192 -30.85 8.24 -7.87
CA SER A 192 -31.50 7.68 -9.07
C SER A 192 -32.65 8.53 -9.61
N LYS A 193 -33.09 9.55 -8.86
CA LYS A 193 -34.19 10.46 -9.24
C LYS A 193 -33.73 11.68 -10.05
N VAL A 194 -32.42 11.83 -10.29
CA VAL A 194 -31.94 12.82 -11.26
C VAL A 194 -32.16 12.20 -12.62
N ASP A 195 -33.19 12.69 -13.31
CA ASP A 195 -33.70 12.15 -14.57
C ASP A 195 -32.59 11.86 -15.59
N GLY A 196 -32.78 10.74 -16.30
CA GLY A 196 -31.84 10.17 -17.26
C GLY A 196 -31.38 11.14 -18.34
N GLN A 197 -30.30 11.85 -18.04
CA GLN A 197 -29.31 12.47 -18.93
C GLN A 197 -28.27 13.14 -18.02
N GLY A 198 -27.57 12.35 -17.21
CA GLY A 198 -26.39 12.81 -16.47
C GLY A 198 -25.22 13.04 -17.41
N SER A 199 -25.33 13.99 -18.34
CA SER A 199 -24.23 14.41 -19.20
C SER A 199 -23.08 14.81 -18.30
N MET A 200 -21.93 14.14 -18.44
CA MET A 200 -20.69 14.66 -17.85
C MET A 200 -20.55 16.12 -18.26
N ASN A 201 -20.37 17.01 -17.28
CA ASN A 201 -20.05 18.39 -17.57
C ASN A 201 -18.60 18.43 -18.06
N TRP A 202 -18.42 18.22 -19.37
CA TRP A 202 -17.15 18.39 -20.05
C TRP A 202 -16.78 19.86 -19.93
N GLY A 203 -15.90 20.17 -18.96
CA GLY A 203 -15.51 21.52 -18.59
C GLY A 203 -15.30 22.43 -19.80
N ARG A 204 -15.67 23.71 -19.66
CA ARG A 204 -15.53 24.69 -20.73
C ARG A 204 -14.11 25.27 -20.72
N SER A 205 -13.57 25.52 -21.91
CA SER A 205 -12.36 26.34 -22.07
C SER A 205 -12.61 27.72 -21.44
N SER A 206 -11.77 28.08 -20.48
CA SER A 206 -11.80 29.41 -19.86
C SER A 206 -11.23 30.44 -20.84
N GLN A 207 -11.94 31.56 -21.02
CA GLN A 207 -11.44 32.71 -21.78
C GLN A 207 -10.37 33.52 -21.02
N LYS A 208 -10.07 33.14 -19.77
CA LYS A 208 -9.05 33.79 -18.95
C LYS A 208 -7.64 33.55 -19.52
N THR A 209 -6.82 34.58 -19.44
CA THR A 209 -5.38 34.50 -19.75
C THR A 209 -4.65 33.56 -18.78
N ALA A 210 -3.45 33.10 -19.15
CA ALA A 210 -2.63 32.25 -18.28
C ALA A 210 -2.38 32.90 -16.91
N ASN A 211 -2.03 34.19 -16.87
CA ASN A 211 -1.80 34.92 -15.63
C ASN A 211 -3.08 35.00 -14.76
N GLU A 212 -4.24 35.24 -15.34
CA GLU A 212 -5.50 35.26 -14.58
C GLU A 212 -5.86 33.89 -13.99
N LEU A 213 -5.57 32.81 -14.72
CA LEU A 213 -5.75 31.44 -14.23
C LEU A 213 -4.79 31.10 -13.09
N GLU A 214 -3.51 31.47 -13.23
CA GLU A 214 -2.50 31.31 -12.19
C GLU A 214 -2.91 32.03 -10.90
N GLU A 215 -3.30 33.31 -10.98
CA GLU A 215 -3.68 34.11 -9.82
C GLU A 215 -4.99 33.60 -9.17
N ALA A 216 -6.01 33.24 -9.97
CA ALA A 216 -7.23 32.64 -9.45
C ALA A 216 -6.95 31.32 -8.72
N SER A 217 -6.06 30.48 -9.27
CA SER A 217 -5.71 29.19 -8.68
C SER A 217 -4.86 29.30 -7.42
N LYS A 218 -4.02 30.33 -7.29
CA LYS A 218 -3.23 30.58 -6.08
C LYS A 218 -4.11 30.72 -4.84
N VAL A 219 -5.26 31.38 -4.97
CA VAL A 219 -6.26 31.51 -3.89
C VAL A 219 -6.80 30.15 -3.47
N LEU A 220 -7.05 29.26 -4.42
CA LEU A 220 -7.61 27.93 -4.18
C LEU A 220 -6.63 26.96 -3.49
N VAL A 221 -5.32 27.20 -3.61
CA VAL A 221 -4.26 26.38 -3.01
C VAL A 221 -3.64 27.03 -1.76
N SER A 222 -4.30 28.05 -1.20
CA SER A 222 -3.92 28.64 0.07
C SER A 222 -4.13 27.65 1.24
N CYS A 223 -3.33 27.79 2.30
CA CYS A 223 -3.41 26.93 3.47
C CYS A 223 -4.67 27.16 4.32
N SER A 224 -5.28 28.35 4.24
CA SER A 224 -6.51 28.69 4.98
C SER A 224 -7.80 28.41 4.19
N TYR A 225 -7.71 28.05 2.91
CA TYR A 225 -8.89 27.84 2.06
C TYR A 225 -9.89 26.84 2.65
N GLU A 226 -9.39 25.85 3.38
CA GLU A 226 -10.20 24.74 3.88
C GLU A 226 -10.85 25.05 5.25
N GLU A 227 -10.51 26.16 5.89
CA GLU A 227 -11.09 26.57 7.17
C GLU A 227 -12.59 26.83 7.05
N GLY A 228 -13.38 26.25 7.95
CA GLY A 228 -14.85 26.35 7.92
C GLY A 228 -15.53 25.57 6.77
N THR A 229 -14.76 24.90 5.90
CA THR A 229 -15.31 24.13 4.78
C THR A 229 -15.48 22.64 5.10
N GLN A 230 -16.04 21.91 4.12
CA GLN A 230 -16.18 20.45 4.17
C GLN A 230 -15.02 19.70 3.47
N TRP A 231 -13.99 20.40 2.98
CA TRP A 231 -12.82 19.77 2.37
C TRP A 231 -12.07 18.89 3.37
N GLY A 232 -11.69 17.69 2.92
CA GLY A 232 -11.04 16.70 3.78
C GLY A 232 -11.98 15.98 4.74
N LYS A 233 -13.26 16.36 4.80
CA LYS A 233 -14.30 15.72 5.61
C LYS A 233 -15.32 15.06 4.69
N GLU A 234 -16.13 15.86 4.02
CA GLU A 234 -17.16 15.41 3.08
C GLU A 234 -16.73 15.54 1.60
N ILE A 235 -15.80 16.45 1.29
CA ILE A 235 -15.36 16.77 -0.08
C ILE A 235 -13.89 16.40 -0.26
N GLY A 236 -13.56 15.80 -1.41
CA GLY A 236 -12.20 15.38 -1.75
C GLY A 236 -11.74 14.15 -0.98
N LEU A 237 -10.43 13.97 -0.90
CA LEU A 237 -9.79 12.91 -0.12
C LEU A 237 -9.93 13.22 1.36
N VAL A 238 -10.35 12.21 2.13
CA VAL A 238 -10.62 12.29 3.57
C VAL A 238 -9.32 12.46 4.36
N TYR A 239 -9.30 13.34 5.36
CA TYR A 239 -8.14 13.58 6.22
C TYR A 239 -8.14 12.69 7.47
N GLY A 240 -6.98 12.62 8.14
CA GLY A 240 -6.84 11.98 9.45
C GLY A 240 -6.62 10.47 9.40
N CYS A 241 -6.41 9.89 8.22
CA CYS A 241 -6.06 8.48 8.04
C CYS A 241 -4.81 8.34 7.16
N PRO A 242 -3.83 7.48 7.50
CA PRO A 242 -2.66 7.19 6.64
C PRO A 242 -2.99 6.53 5.30
N VAL A 243 -4.18 5.95 5.16
CA VAL A 243 -4.71 5.34 3.94
C VAL A 243 -5.98 6.09 3.53
N GLU A 244 -5.83 7.38 3.24
CA GLU A 244 -6.94 8.27 2.88
C GLU A 244 -7.71 7.78 1.65
N ASP A 245 -7.04 7.06 0.77
CA ASP A 245 -7.57 6.49 -0.46
C ASP A 245 -8.70 5.49 -0.16
N VAL A 246 -8.43 4.48 0.66
CA VAL A 246 -9.37 3.41 0.98
C VAL A 246 -10.64 3.97 1.64
N VAL A 247 -10.48 4.88 2.61
CA VAL A 247 -11.63 5.51 3.29
C VAL A 247 -12.40 6.46 2.35
N THR A 248 -11.70 7.18 1.46
CA THR A 248 -12.35 8.05 0.46
C THR A 248 -13.18 7.22 -0.52
N GLY A 249 -12.63 6.13 -1.04
CA GLY A 249 -13.33 5.22 -1.96
C GLY A 249 -14.58 4.63 -1.31
N MET A 250 -14.46 4.12 -0.08
CA MET A 250 -15.60 3.58 0.66
C MET A 250 -16.66 4.65 0.94
N LYS A 251 -16.27 5.87 1.30
CA LYS A 251 -17.20 6.98 1.52
C LYS A 251 -17.96 7.36 0.25
N ILE A 252 -17.29 7.42 -0.89
CA ILE A 252 -17.93 7.65 -2.20
C ILE A 252 -18.98 6.57 -2.47
N GLN A 253 -18.66 5.30 -2.23
CA GLN A 253 -19.61 4.20 -2.41
C GLN A 253 -20.79 4.27 -1.43
N CYS A 254 -20.54 4.63 -0.16
CA CYS A 254 -21.59 4.86 0.84
C CYS A 254 -22.51 6.05 0.49
N ASN A 255 -22.06 6.97 -0.38
CA ASN A 255 -22.87 8.04 -0.95
C ASN A 255 -23.72 7.59 -2.15
N GLY A 256 -23.81 6.27 -2.41
CA GLY A 256 -24.67 5.65 -3.41
C GLY A 256 -23.99 5.36 -4.74
N TRP A 257 -22.75 5.80 -4.93
CA TRP A 257 -21.99 5.55 -6.16
C TRP A 257 -21.50 4.11 -6.26
N LYS A 258 -21.22 3.68 -7.49
CA LYS A 258 -20.54 2.42 -7.79
C LYS A 258 -19.11 2.67 -8.27
N SER A 259 -18.30 1.64 -8.20
CA SER A 259 -16.90 1.65 -8.62
C SER A 259 -16.58 0.36 -9.35
N ILE A 260 -15.70 0.47 -10.35
CA ILE A 260 -15.28 -0.64 -11.21
C ILE A 260 -13.82 -0.96 -10.91
N TYR A 261 -13.51 -2.26 -10.85
CA TYR A 261 -12.16 -2.75 -10.90
C TYR A 261 -11.90 -3.25 -12.31
N TYR A 262 -11.03 -2.59 -13.07
CA TYR A 262 -10.77 -2.93 -14.47
C TYR A 262 -9.31 -3.34 -14.67
N ARG A 263 -9.13 -4.59 -15.08
CA ARG A 263 -7.84 -5.17 -15.42
C ARG A 263 -7.81 -5.42 -16.94
N PRO A 264 -7.02 -4.67 -17.72
CA PRO A 264 -6.88 -4.92 -19.14
C PRO A 264 -6.29 -6.32 -19.40
N GLN A 265 -6.69 -6.94 -20.52
CA GLN A 265 -6.30 -8.32 -20.84
C GLN A 265 -4.89 -8.43 -21.44
N LYS A 266 -4.48 -7.44 -22.23
CA LYS A 266 -3.21 -7.48 -22.97
C LYS A 266 -2.04 -7.09 -22.07
N GLU A 267 -2.03 -5.84 -21.63
CA GLU A 267 -0.93 -5.27 -20.86
C GLU A 267 -1.45 -4.49 -19.65
N ALA A 268 -0.55 -4.23 -18.70
CA ALA A 268 -0.86 -3.37 -17.58
C ALA A 268 -1.11 -1.94 -18.08
N ALA A 269 -2.23 -1.33 -17.69
CA ALA A 269 -2.49 0.08 -18.00
C ALA A 269 -1.46 1.00 -17.34
N PHE A 270 -1.08 0.67 -16.10
CA PHE A 270 -0.13 1.43 -15.30
C PHE A 270 0.93 0.50 -14.73
N LEU A 271 2.19 0.94 -14.80
CA LEU A 271 3.33 0.24 -14.22
C LEU A 271 4.05 1.18 -13.25
N GLY A 272 4.54 0.61 -12.16
CA GLY A 272 5.42 1.34 -11.26
C GLY A 272 6.60 0.55 -10.74
N VAL A 273 7.19 1.07 -9.67
CA VAL A 273 8.34 0.48 -9.00
C VAL A 273 7.90 -0.23 -7.72
N ALA A 274 8.18 -1.52 -7.59
CA ALA A 274 8.01 -2.29 -6.37
C ALA A 274 9.20 -2.10 -5.40
N PRO A 275 8.99 -2.23 -4.08
CA PRO A 275 10.07 -2.36 -3.10
C PRO A 275 11.04 -3.50 -3.45
N ASN A 276 12.33 -3.23 -3.41
CA ASN A 276 13.42 -4.15 -3.74
C ASN A 276 14.24 -4.61 -2.52
N THR A 277 13.85 -4.22 -1.30
CA THR A 277 14.40 -4.78 -0.05
C THR A 277 13.30 -5.19 0.90
N LEU A 278 13.60 -6.13 1.81
CA LEU A 278 12.64 -6.58 2.81
C LEU A 278 12.27 -5.44 3.78
N GLU A 279 13.23 -4.60 4.18
CA GLU A 279 13.00 -3.48 5.10
C GLU A 279 11.97 -2.48 4.53
N ILE A 280 12.16 -2.06 3.27
CA ILE A 280 11.26 -1.13 2.60
C ILE A 280 9.85 -1.73 2.48
N SER A 281 9.75 -3.01 2.10
CA SER A 281 8.46 -3.72 2.01
C SER A 281 7.75 -3.81 3.37
N LEU A 282 8.46 -4.15 4.44
CA LEU A 282 7.90 -4.25 5.78
C LEU A 282 7.45 -2.90 6.34
N ILE A 283 8.20 -1.81 6.09
CA ILE A 283 7.81 -0.44 6.48
C ILE A 283 6.54 -0.01 5.72
N GLN A 284 6.46 -0.32 4.42
CA GLN A 284 5.27 -0.03 3.62
C GLN A 284 4.04 -0.75 4.18
N HIS A 285 4.15 -2.06 4.41
CA HIS A 285 3.05 -2.86 4.97
C HIS A 285 2.68 -2.46 6.40
N LYS A 286 3.63 -1.99 7.21
CA LYS A 286 3.33 -1.42 8.53
C LYS A 286 2.39 -0.20 8.39
N ARG A 287 2.73 0.76 7.52
CA ARG A 287 1.90 1.96 7.31
C ARG A 287 0.50 1.60 6.82
N TRP A 288 0.40 0.68 5.87
CA TRP A 288 -0.88 0.20 5.36
C TRP A 288 -1.71 -0.46 6.45
N ALA A 289 -1.18 -1.46 7.14
CA ALA A 289 -1.90 -2.17 8.20
C ALA A 289 -2.31 -1.24 9.35
N GLU A 290 -1.50 -0.24 9.67
CA GLU A 290 -1.82 0.76 10.69
C GLU A 290 -3.04 1.61 10.27
N GLY A 291 -3.00 2.20 9.07
CA GLY A 291 -4.10 3.01 8.57
C GLY A 291 -5.38 2.22 8.33
N LEU A 292 -5.27 1.01 7.77
CA LEU A 292 -6.40 0.11 7.53
C LEU A 292 -7.09 -0.27 8.85
N PHE A 293 -6.32 -0.57 9.90
CA PHE A 293 -6.88 -0.89 11.21
C PHE A 293 -7.47 0.34 11.91
N GLN A 294 -6.91 1.54 11.70
CA GLN A 294 -7.52 2.79 12.15
C GLN A 294 -8.91 3.00 11.52
N ILE A 295 -9.10 2.70 10.23
CA ILE A 295 -10.44 2.75 9.60
C ILE A 295 -11.39 1.81 10.34
N PHE A 296 -10.97 0.55 10.59
CA PHE A 296 -11.81 -0.44 11.27
C PHE A 296 -12.30 0.02 12.65
N LEU A 297 -11.43 0.67 13.42
CA LEU A 297 -11.72 1.15 14.77
C LEU A 297 -12.41 2.52 14.81
N SER A 298 -12.57 3.18 13.67
CA SER A 298 -13.17 4.51 13.57
C SER A 298 -14.68 4.46 13.26
N SER A 299 -15.31 5.63 13.23
CA SER A 299 -16.67 5.78 12.72
C SER A 299 -16.82 5.40 11.25
N TYR A 300 -15.72 5.21 10.51
CA TYR A 300 -15.70 4.69 9.13
C TYR A 300 -15.62 3.16 9.06
N CYS A 301 -15.82 2.42 10.15
CA CYS A 301 -15.89 0.97 10.09
C CYS A 301 -16.96 0.52 9.05
N PRO A 302 -16.65 -0.37 8.09
CA PRO A 302 -17.61 -0.80 7.06
C PRO A 302 -18.89 -1.42 7.64
N LEU A 303 -18.78 -2.10 8.79
CA LEU A 303 -19.90 -2.73 9.48
C LEU A 303 -20.82 -1.72 10.18
N VAL A 304 -20.36 -0.49 10.40
CA VAL A 304 -21.11 0.59 11.06
C VAL A 304 -21.50 1.65 10.03
N TYR A 305 -20.52 2.27 9.37
CA TYR A 305 -20.71 3.32 8.37
C TYR A 305 -21.34 2.79 7.09
N GLY A 306 -20.92 1.60 6.65
CA GLY A 306 -21.42 0.95 5.44
C GLY A 306 -22.74 0.20 5.66
N HIS A 307 -23.21 0.05 6.91
CA HIS A 307 -24.44 -0.66 7.19
C HIS A 307 -25.63 -0.03 6.45
N LYS A 308 -26.38 -0.84 5.70
CA LYS A 308 -27.47 -0.42 4.78
C LYS A 308 -27.06 0.50 3.63
N ARG A 309 -25.79 0.90 3.52
CA ARG A 309 -25.25 1.73 2.42
C ARG A 309 -24.43 0.93 1.42
N LEU A 310 -23.80 -0.15 1.89
CA LEU A 310 -23.03 -1.11 1.09
C LEU A 310 -23.62 -2.52 1.20
N PRO A 311 -23.53 -3.35 0.15
CA PRO A 311 -23.83 -4.77 0.24
C PRO A 311 -22.99 -5.46 1.32
N LEU A 312 -23.55 -6.47 1.99
CA LEU A 312 -22.82 -7.20 3.05
C LEU A 312 -21.51 -7.79 2.55
N GLY A 313 -21.48 -8.36 1.34
CA GLY A 313 -20.26 -8.89 0.73
C GLY A 313 -19.16 -7.84 0.57
N ALA A 314 -19.51 -6.61 0.17
CA ALA A 314 -18.56 -5.51 0.10
C ALA A 314 -18.07 -5.09 1.49
N GLN A 315 -18.96 -5.02 2.50
CA GLN A 315 -18.55 -4.70 3.88
C GLN A 315 -17.53 -5.72 4.41
N LEU A 316 -17.81 -7.01 4.22
CA LEU A 316 -16.90 -8.09 4.63
C LEU A 316 -15.58 -8.07 3.84
N GLY A 317 -15.63 -7.79 2.54
CA GLY A 317 -14.43 -7.69 1.72
C GLY A 317 -13.52 -6.51 2.10
N TYR A 318 -14.08 -5.36 2.51
CA TYR A 318 -13.29 -4.32 3.17
C TYR A 318 -12.64 -4.84 4.45
N CYS A 319 -13.40 -5.50 5.33
CA CYS A 319 -12.90 -6.04 6.60
C CYS A 319 -11.72 -7.01 6.43
N THR A 320 -11.65 -7.78 5.34
CA THR A 320 -10.50 -8.65 5.03
C THR A 320 -9.17 -7.90 5.03
N TYR A 321 -9.15 -6.66 4.51
CA TYR A 321 -7.97 -5.78 4.51
C TYR A 321 -7.84 -5.00 5.82
N LEU A 322 -8.96 -4.47 6.34
CA LEU A 322 -8.94 -3.65 7.55
C LEU A 322 -8.45 -4.39 8.80
N LEU A 323 -8.57 -5.72 8.82
CA LEU A 323 -8.15 -6.56 9.95
C LEU A 323 -6.75 -7.15 9.81
N TRP A 324 -5.94 -6.74 8.82
CA TRP A 324 -4.57 -7.22 8.65
C TRP A 324 -3.74 -7.14 9.94
N ALA A 325 -3.75 -6.00 10.63
CA ALA A 325 -3.03 -5.82 11.89
C ALA A 325 -3.50 -6.82 12.97
N ALA A 326 -4.81 -7.05 13.10
CA ALA A 326 -5.38 -7.96 14.08
C ALA A 326 -4.98 -9.43 13.84
N THR A 327 -4.69 -9.82 12.60
CA THR A 327 -4.20 -11.20 12.30
C THR A 327 -2.82 -11.51 12.87
N ALA A 328 -2.07 -10.51 13.33
CA ALA A 328 -0.76 -10.69 13.94
C ALA A 328 -0.81 -11.53 15.22
N PHE A 329 -1.79 -11.27 16.09
CA PHE A 329 -1.89 -11.94 17.40
C PHE A 329 -2.09 -13.46 17.30
N PRO A 330 -3.14 -13.98 16.62
CA PRO A 330 -3.31 -15.43 16.50
C PRO A 330 -2.10 -16.08 15.80
N THR A 331 -1.49 -15.39 14.84
CA THR A 331 -0.28 -15.87 14.16
C THR A 331 0.88 -16.01 15.14
N LEU A 332 1.18 -14.98 15.93
CA LEU A 332 2.22 -15.03 16.96
C LEU A 332 1.96 -16.12 18.01
N CYS A 333 0.71 -16.32 18.43
CA CYS A 333 0.37 -17.40 19.35
C CYS A 333 0.82 -18.76 18.80
N TYR A 334 0.52 -19.08 17.53
CA TYR A 334 0.97 -20.35 16.94
C TYR A 334 2.49 -20.39 16.74
N LEU A 335 3.13 -19.28 16.35
CA LEU A 335 4.58 -19.23 16.13
C LEU A 335 5.41 -19.35 17.41
N VAL A 336 4.84 -19.04 18.56
CA VAL A 336 5.51 -19.13 19.86
C VAL A 336 5.09 -20.40 20.60
N LEU A 337 3.78 -20.67 20.72
CA LEU A 337 3.29 -21.80 21.51
C LEU A 337 3.61 -23.15 20.86
N ALA A 338 3.48 -23.28 19.53
CA ALA A 338 3.74 -24.57 18.88
C ALA A 338 5.16 -25.12 19.13
N PRO A 339 6.24 -24.34 18.89
CA PRO A 339 7.60 -24.81 19.16
C PRO A 339 7.90 -24.98 20.65
N LEU A 340 7.35 -24.15 21.54
CA LEU A 340 7.58 -24.28 22.99
C LEU A 340 6.87 -25.50 23.57
N CYS A 341 5.61 -25.74 23.21
CA CYS A 341 4.90 -26.95 23.58
C CYS A 341 5.55 -28.20 22.97
N LEU A 342 6.13 -28.09 21.77
CA LEU A 342 6.92 -29.16 21.16
C LEU A 342 8.14 -29.53 22.04
N LEU A 343 8.84 -28.55 22.62
CA LEU A 343 9.98 -28.80 23.52
C LEU A 343 9.58 -29.49 24.83
N GLN A 344 8.37 -29.20 25.32
CA GLN A 344 7.88 -29.70 26.61
C GLN A 344 7.08 -31.00 26.50
N GLY A 345 6.79 -31.48 25.29
CA GLY A 345 5.98 -32.69 25.11
C GLY A 345 4.49 -32.44 25.31
N ILE A 346 4.04 -31.19 25.23
CA ILE A 346 2.64 -30.81 25.44
C ILE A 346 1.91 -30.85 24.09
N PRO A 347 0.93 -31.75 23.88
CA PRO A 347 0.18 -31.81 22.64
C PRO A 347 -0.79 -30.63 22.52
N LEU A 348 -0.64 -29.82 21.47
CA LEU A 348 -1.59 -28.73 21.12
C LEU A 348 -2.67 -29.16 20.14
N PHE A 349 -2.43 -30.23 19.40
CA PHE A 349 -3.32 -30.76 18.39
C PHE A 349 -3.73 -32.19 18.74
N PRO A 350 -4.83 -32.72 18.17
CA PRO A 350 -5.20 -34.11 18.34
C PRO A 350 -4.08 -35.06 17.91
N GLN A 351 -3.98 -36.19 18.61
CA GLN A 351 -3.07 -37.28 18.23
C GLN A 351 -3.38 -37.75 16.81
N VAL A 352 -2.35 -38.18 16.07
CA VAL A 352 -2.48 -38.66 14.69
C VAL A 352 -3.39 -39.89 14.60
N SER A 353 -3.40 -40.73 15.63
CA SER A 353 -4.30 -41.88 15.76
C SER A 353 -5.75 -41.51 16.09
N SER A 354 -6.01 -40.28 16.53
CA SER A 354 -7.35 -39.83 16.90
C SER A 354 -8.19 -39.53 15.66
N PRO A 355 -9.48 -39.92 15.62
CA PRO A 355 -10.39 -39.46 14.57
C PRO A 355 -10.47 -37.93 14.45
N TRP A 356 -10.21 -37.20 15.54
CA TRP A 356 -10.15 -35.74 15.56
C TRP A 356 -8.96 -35.15 14.78
N PHE A 357 -7.97 -35.95 14.39
CA PHE A 357 -6.92 -35.51 13.47
C PHE A 357 -7.49 -35.16 12.09
N ILE A 358 -8.50 -35.90 11.62
CA ILE A 358 -9.02 -35.82 10.25
C ILE A 358 -9.52 -34.41 9.92
N PRO A 359 -10.37 -33.74 10.73
CA PRO A 359 -10.80 -32.38 10.44
C PRO A 359 -9.64 -31.37 10.37
N PHE A 360 -8.62 -31.49 11.22
CA PHE A 360 -7.46 -30.58 11.21
C PHE A 360 -6.61 -30.77 9.96
N ALA A 361 -6.29 -32.03 9.64
CA ALA A 361 -5.56 -32.37 8.42
C ALA A 361 -6.33 -31.94 7.16
N TYR A 362 -7.64 -32.14 7.14
CA TYR A 362 -8.50 -31.71 6.04
C TYR A 362 -8.50 -30.19 5.87
N VAL A 363 -8.77 -29.41 6.93
CA VAL A 363 -8.82 -27.94 6.82
C VAL A 363 -7.46 -27.38 6.43
N TYR A 364 -6.36 -27.86 7.03
CA TYR A 364 -5.02 -27.40 6.68
C TYR A 364 -4.64 -27.79 5.25
N GLY A 365 -4.84 -29.05 4.88
CA GLY A 365 -4.51 -29.59 3.57
C GLY A 365 -5.34 -28.94 2.47
N ALA A 366 -6.66 -28.90 2.62
CA ALA A 366 -7.57 -28.29 1.65
C ALA A 366 -7.27 -26.81 1.44
N ARG A 367 -7.09 -26.03 2.53
CA ARG A 367 -6.71 -24.61 2.43
C ARG A 367 -5.38 -24.43 1.68
N THR A 368 -4.37 -25.22 2.02
CA THR A 368 -3.03 -25.09 1.43
C THR A 368 -3.04 -25.47 -0.05
N ILE A 369 -3.70 -26.58 -0.40
CA ILE A 369 -3.87 -27.03 -1.78
C ILE A 369 -4.66 -26.00 -2.57
N TYR A 370 -5.78 -25.51 -2.04
CA TYR A 370 -6.60 -24.50 -2.70
C TYR A 370 -5.79 -23.22 -2.96
N SER A 371 -5.09 -22.71 -1.96
CA SER A 371 -4.23 -21.52 -2.11
C SER A 371 -3.13 -21.71 -3.14
N LEU A 372 -2.53 -22.90 -3.22
CA LEU A 372 -1.53 -23.22 -4.23
C LEU A 372 -2.16 -23.27 -5.63
N VAL A 373 -3.24 -24.04 -5.80
CA VAL A 373 -3.94 -24.20 -7.09
C VAL A 373 -4.42 -22.85 -7.61
N GLU A 374 -5.07 -22.05 -6.77
CA GLU A 374 -5.53 -20.70 -7.12
C GLU A 374 -4.34 -19.81 -7.50
N GLY A 375 -3.21 -19.92 -6.79
CA GLY A 375 -1.98 -19.20 -7.13
C GLY A 375 -1.45 -19.58 -8.50
N LEU A 376 -1.35 -20.87 -8.80
CA LEU A 376 -0.90 -21.36 -10.10
C LEU A 376 -1.85 -20.91 -11.22
N MET A 377 -3.16 -20.96 -11.00
CA MET A 377 -4.17 -20.44 -11.95
C MET A 377 -4.03 -18.93 -12.18
N CYS A 378 -3.64 -18.18 -11.14
CA CYS A 378 -3.37 -16.75 -11.25
C CYS A 378 -2.03 -16.43 -11.92
N GLY A 379 -1.16 -17.42 -12.16
CA GLY A 379 0.13 -17.27 -12.83
C GLY A 379 1.36 -17.31 -11.93
N TYR A 380 1.22 -17.68 -10.66
CA TYR A 380 2.38 -17.91 -9.80
C TYR A 380 3.16 -19.16 -10.23
N THR A 381 4.46 -19.15 -9.96
CA THR A 381 5.24 -20.38 -9.84
C THR A 381 5.05 -20.97 -8.44
N VAL A 382 5.39 -22.25 -8.25
CA VAL A 382 5.40 -22.87 -6.91
C VAL A 382 6.35 -22.12 -5.96
N LYS A 383 7.53 -21.69 -6.45
CA LYS A 383 8.48 -20.89 -5.67
C LYS A 383 7.90 -19.52 -5.30
N GLY A 384 7.17 -18.87 -6.21
CA GLY A 384 6.50 -17.60 -5.97
C GLY A 384 5.38 -17.71 -4.94
N TRP A 385 4.58 -18.78 -5.01
CA TRP A 385 3.59 -19.08 -3.96
C TRP A 385 4.26 -19.31 -2.60
N TRP A 386 5.38 -20.04 -2.55
CA TRP A 386 6.13 -20.25 -1.31
C TRP A 386 6.72 -18.94 -0.75
N ASN A 387 7.24 -18.07 -1.62
CA ASN A 387 7.69 -16.74 -1.25
C ASN A 387 6.53 -15.91 -0.68
N LEU A 388 5.33 -15.96 -1.27
CA LEU A 388 4.15 -15.29 -0.74
C LEU A 388 3.83 -15.77 0.68
N GLN A 389 3.82 -17.09 0.94
CA GLN A 389 3.61 -17.62 2.29
C GLN A 389 4.65 -17.10 3.28
N ARG A 390 5.93 -17.03 2.88
CA ARG A 390 7.02 -16.51 3.69
C ARG A 390 6.79 -15.05 4.03
N VAL A 391 6.48 -14.21 3.06
CA VAL A 391 6.36 -12.77 3.31
C VAL A 391 5.10 -12.46 4.12
N VAL A 392 4.00 -13.20 3.93
CA VAL A 392 2.81 -13.12 4.80
C VAL A 392 3.18 -13.45 6.26
N LEU A 393 3.97 -14.49 6.48
CA LEU A 393 4.49 -14.83 7.81
C LEU A 393 5.30 -13.68 8.41
N LEU A 394 6.30 -13.17 7.65
CA LEU A 394 7.16 -12.07 8.08
C LEU A 394 6.37 -10.80 8.41
N ARG A 395 5.40 -10.41 7.58
CA ARG A 395 4.52 -9.25 7.81
C ARG A 395 3.72 -9.41 9.10
N ARG A 396 3.12 -10.61 9.32
CA ARG A 396 2.28 -10.90 10.48
C ARG A 396 3.06 -11.00 11.80
N SER A 397 4.30 -11.50 11.76
CA SER A 397 5.15 -11.59 12.94
C SER A 397 5.89 -10.30 13.27
N SER A 398 5.85 -9.30 12.38
CA SER A 398 6.59 -8.04 12.57
C SER A 398 5.73 -6.81 12.30
N SER A 399 5.64 -6.33 11.05
CA SER A 399 4.93 -5.10 10.66
C SER A 399 3.53 -5.01 11.27
N TYR A 400 2.74 -6.06 11.17
CA TYR A 400 1.36 -6.05 11.65
C TYR A 400 1.25 -6.03 13.17
N VAL A 401 2.23 -6.60 13.89
CA VAL A 401 2.35 -6.51 15.35
C VAL A 401 2.56 -5.06 15.74
N PHE A 402 3.54 -4.38 15.12
CA PHE A 402 3.80 -2.97 15.39
C PHE A 402 2.61 -2.09 15.02
N SER A 403 1.98 -2.33 13.85
CA SER A 403 0.77 -1.60 13.45
C SER A 403 -0.38 -1.77 14.44
N PHE A 404 -0.57 -2.98 14.97
CA PHE A 404 -1.61 -3.24 15.96
C PHE A 404 -1.33 -2.48 17.26
N VAL A 405 -0.12 -2.64 17.82
CA VAL A 405 0.29 -1.98 19.07
C VAL A 405 0.24 -0.47 18.93
N ASP A 406 0.81 0.09 17.86
CA ASP A 406 0.82 1.53 17.61
C ASP A 406 -0.61 2.07 17.48
N THR A 407 -1.49 1.40 16.73
CA THR A 407 -2.88 1.83 16.56
C THR A 407 -3.66 1.76 17.87
N VAL A 408 -3.54 0.68 18.65
CA VAL A 408 -4.21 0.56 19.95
C VAL A 408 -3.68 1.61 20.94
N ALA A 409 -2.36 1.79 21.02
CA ALA A 409 -1.75 2.80 21.88
C ALA A 409 -2.22 4.22 21.51
N LYS A 410 -2.39 4.52 20.22
CA LYS A 410 -2.96 5.79 19.75
C LYS A 410 -4.41 5.96 20.17
N GLN A 411 -5.24 4.94 20.02
CA GLN A 411 -6.66 4.98 20.43
C GLN A 411 -6.83 5.18 21.94
N LEU A 412 -5.90 4.65 22.73
CA LEU A 412 -5.88 4.83 24.19
C LEU A 412 -5.22 6.16 24.63
N GLY A 413 -4.74 7.00 23.71
CA GLY A 413 -4.04 8.24 24.02
C GLY A 413 -2.64 8.07 24.62
N LEU A 414 -2.07 6.85 24.56
CA LEU A 414 -0.78 6.49 25.15
C LEU A 414 0.41 6.87 24.26
N SER A 415 0.18 7.16 22.98
CA SER A 415 1.23 7.56 22.04
C SER A 415 0.77 8.66 21.11
N LYS A 416 1.69 9.55 20.73
CA LYS A 416 1.47 10.54 19.66
C LYS A 416 1.62 9.86 18.30
N ALA A 417 1.12 10.52 17.25
CA ALA A 417 1.27 10.05 15.88
C ALA A 417 2.74 9.70 15.57
N SER A 418 3.01 8.42 15.30
CA SER A 418 4.28 7.95 14.76
C SER A 418 4.61 8.71 13.46
N GLY A 419 5.88 9.07 13.28
CA GLY A 419 6.31 9.76 12.07
C GLY A 419 6.04 8.94 10.81
N PHE A 420 5.61 9.60 9.73
CA PHE A 420 5.44 8.96 8.43
C PHE A 420 6.80 8.71 7.79
N ALA A 421 7.24 7.45 7.75
CA ALA A 421 8.47 7.06 7.06
C ALA A 421 8.23 7.02 5.55
N VAL A 422 9.03 7.75 4.77
CA VAL A 422 9.01 7.66 3.30
C VAL A 422 9.86 6.48 2.87
N THR A 423 9.31 5.65 1.98
CA THR A 423 9.96 4.45 1.45
C THR A 423 10.55 4.75 0.08
N ALA A 424 11.79 5.24 0.04
CA ALA A 424 12.51 5.39 -1.21
C ALA A 424 12.84 4.01 -1.81
N LYS A 425 12.50 3.79 -3.07
CA LYS A 425 12.69 2.50 -3.77
C LYS A 425 13.97 2.44 -4.61
N VAL A 426 14.78 3.49 -4.55
CA VAL A 426 16.08 3.57 -5.20
C VAL A 426 17.11 2.92 -4.28
N VAL A 427 17.90 2.01 -4.84
CA VAL A 427 18.94 1.26 -4.12
C VAL A 427 20.24 1.26 -4.93
N THR A 428 21.33 0.85 -4.28
CA THR A 428 22.63 0.67 -4.95
C THR A 428 22.57 -0.52 -5.92
N GLU A 429 23.50 -0.54 -6.89
CA GLU A 429 23.59 -1.61 -7.90
C GLU A 429 23.78 -3.00 -7.27
N ASP A 430 24.51 -3.10 -6.16
CA ASP A 430 24.74 -4.38 -5.48
C ASP A 430 23.45 -4.96 -4.87
N VAL A 431 22.62 -4.10 -4.28
CA VAL A 431 21.31 -4.47 -3.73
C VAL A 431 20.36 -4.85 -4.88
N ARG A 432 20.40 -4.11 -6.00
CA ARG A 432 19.62 -4.41 -7.19
C ARG A 432 19.97 -5.79 -7.76
N ARG A 433 21.26 -6.11 -7.88
CA ARG A 433 21.72 -7.43 -8.36
C ARG A 433 21.22 -8.56 -7.45
N ARG A 434 21.36 -8.43 -6.13
CA ARG A 434 20.84 -9.43 -5.18
C ARG A 434 19.34 -9.63 -5.31
N TYR A 435 18.59 -8.53 -5.48
CA TYR A 435 17.16 -8.59 -5.71
C TYR A 435 16.83 -9.34 -7.01
N GLU A 436 17.49 -9.04 -8.13
CA GLU A 436 17.33 -9.75 -9.42
C GLU A 436 17.67 -11.25 -9.32
N GLU A 437 18.67 -11.61 -8.51
CA GLU A 437 19.05 -13.00 -8.18
C GLU A 437 18.10 -13.68 -7.18
N GLU A 438 17.04 -13.00 -6.74
CA GLU A 438 16.07 -13.44 -5.74
C GLU A 438 16.68 -13.76 -4.36
N VAL A 439 17.73 -13.04 -4.00
CA VAL A 439 18.37 -13.08 -2.68
C VAL A 439 17.75 -11.99 -1.80
N MET A 440 17.21 -12.39 -0.63
CA MET A 440 16.58 -11.44 0.28
C MET A 440 17.60 -10.48 0.88
N GLU A 441 17.32 -9.19 0.77
CA GLU A 441 18.08 -8.13 1.42
C GLU A 441 17.50 -7.89 2.81
N PHE A 442 18.31 -8.21 3.82
CA PHE A 442 18.00 -7.86 5.19
C PHE A 442 18.60 -6.49 5.49
N GLY A 443 17.85 -5.67 6.24
CA GLY A 443 18.25 -4.30 6.53
C GLY A 443 19.13 -4.20 7.78
N SER A 444 19.20 -2.98 8.30
CA SER A 444 19.96 -2.63 9.52
C SER A 444 19.47 -3.38 10.78
N SER A 445 20.14 -3.16 11.94
CA SER A 445 19.77 -3.74 13.25
C SER A 445 18.46 -3.18 13.85
N SER A 446 17.40 -3.10 13.04
CA SER A 446 16.10 -2.60 13.44
C SER A 446 15.36 -3.60 14.34
N THR A 447 14.48 -3.09 15.21
CA THR A 447 13.63 -3.91 16.08
C THR A 447 12.80 -4.93 15.30
N THR A 448 12.38 -4.57 14.08
CA THR A 448 11.67 -5.47 13.15
C THR A 448 12.46 -6.73 12.87
N PHE A 449 13.75 -6.60 12.54
CA PHE A 449 14.58 -7.76 12.23
C PHE A 449 14.95 -8.56 13.47
N ILE A 450 15.08 -7.93 14.64
CA ILE A 450 15.23 -8.65 15.91
C ILE A 450 14.03 -9.57 16.16
N ILE A 451 12.79 -9.10 15.96
CA ILE A 451 11.59 -9.93 16.15
C ILE A 451 11.55 -11.06 15.10
N VAL A 452 11.78 -10.75 13.82
CA VAL A 452 11.81 -11.76 12.75
C VAL A 452 12.84 -12.86 13.07
N ALA A 453 14.06 -12.47 13.43
CA ALA A 453 15.12 -13.41 13.78
C ALA A 453 14.77 -14.20 15.06
N THR A 454 14.21 -13.56 16.09
CA THR A 454 13.81 -14.24 17.34
C THR A 454 12.74 -15.29 17.08
N VAL A 455 11.69 -14.96 16.32
CA VAL A 455 10.62 -15.90 15.96
C VAL A 455 11.19 -17.08 15.16
N ALA A 456 12.08 -16.82 14.19
CA ALA A 456 12.75 -17.86 13.45
C ALA A 456 13.57 -18.77 14.39
N MET A 457 14.32 -18.20 15.33
CA MET A 457 15.15 -18.96 16.27
C MET A 457 14.33 -19.78 17.26
N VAL A 458 13.21 -19.25 17.79
CA VAL A 458 12.30 -20.00 18.67
C VAL A 458 11.75 -21.24 17.94
N ASN A 459 11.37 -21.11 16.67
CA ASN A 459 10.88 -22.24 15.89
C ASN A 459 11.98 -23.26 15.56
N LEU A 460 13.21 -22.79 15.30
CA LEU A 460 14.36 -23.67 15.07
C LEU A 460 14.73 -24.46 16.32
N PHE A 461 14.85 -23.79 17.46
CA PHE A 461 15.12 -24.43 18.75
C PHE A 461 14.01 -25.39 19.13
N GLY A 462 12.75 -24.99 18.93
CA GLY A 462 11.59 -25.82 19.16
C GLY A 462 11.62 -27.12 18.38
N LEU A 463 11.88 -27.03 17.08
CA LEU A 463 11.95 -28.20 16.20
C LEU A 463 13.13 -29.09 16.55
N VAL A 464 14.34 -28.54 16.68
CA VAL A 464 15.56 -29.32 16.95
C VAL A 464 15.48 -29.99 18.32
N GLY A 465 15.09 -29.26 19.36
CA GLY A 465 14.93 -29.82 20.69
C GLY A 465 13.77 -30.80 20.77
N GLY A 466 12.68 -30.57 20.03
CA GLY A 466 11.57 -31.51 19.88
C GLY A 466 12.00 -32.82 19.24
N ILE A 467 12.80 -32.75 18.17
CA ILE A 467 13.37 -33.94 17.52
C ILE A 467 14.27 -34.70 18.51
N GLY A 468 15.15 -33.98 19.20
CA GLY A 468 16.07 -34.59 20.16
C GLY A 468 15.37 -35.29 21.33
N LYS A 469 14.25 -34.73 21.82
CA LYS A 469 13.52 -35.26 22.98
C LYS A 469 12.47 -36.32 22.64
N TRP A 470 11.67 -36.09 21.59
CA TRP A 470 10.41 -36.83 21.39
C TRP A 470 10.38 -37.72 20.16
N TRP A 471 11.26 -37.49 19.18
CA TRP A 471 11.24 -38.25 17.92
C TRP A 471 11.56 -39.74 18.13
N TRP A 472 12.45 -40.02 19.09
CA TRP A 472 12.93 -41.35 19.41
C TRP A 472 12.16 -42.03 20.53
N VAL A 473 11.14 -41.37 21.08
CA VAL A 473 10.28 -41.91 22.14
C VAL A 473 9.07 -42.61 21.52
N ASP A 474 8.77 -43.82 21.98
CA ASP A 474 7.62 -44.59 21.52
C ASP A 474 6.32 -43.78 21.67
N GLY A 475 5.58 -43.63 20.56
CA GLY A 475 4.35 -42.85 20.51
C GLY A 475 4.54 -41.33 20.41
N GLY A 476 5.75 -40.79 20.51
CA GLY A 476 6.01 -39.34 20.44
C GLY A 476 5.56 -38.70 19.12
N MET A 477 5.81 -39.38 17.99
CA MET A 477 5.33 -38.94 16.67
C MET A 477 3.81 -39.04 16.52
N SER A 478 3.18 -40.05 17.12
CA SER A 478 1.72 -40.17 17.14
C SER A 478 1.08 -39.04 17.95
N LEU A 479 1.74 -38.64 19.04
CA LEU A 479 1.27 -37.59 19.94
C LEU A 479 1.45 -36.19 19.36
N MET A 480 2.59 -35.92 18.70
CA MET A 480 3.02 -34.55 18.35
C MET A 480 3.17 -34.30 16.84
N GLY A 481 2.76 -35.25 15.99
CA GLY A 481 3.01 -35.20 14.54
C GLY A 481 2.58 -33.90 13.84
N LEU A 482 1.41 -33.35 14.19
CA LEU A 482 0.93 -32.07 13.64
C LEU A 482 1.79 -30.87 14.08
N GLN A 483 2.29 -30.86 15.32
CA GLN A 483 3.20 -29.82 15.80
C GLN A 483 4.54 -29.90 15.09
N PHE A 484 5.09 -31.11 14.90
CA PHE A 484 6.29 -31.32 14.09
C PHE A 484 6.11 -30.80 12.67
N GLY A 485 4.99 -31.13 12.02
CA GLY A 485 4.66 -30.63 10.68
C GLY A 485 4.60 -29.11 10.62
N LEU A 486 3.87 -28.48 11.53
CA LEU A 486 3.75 -27.02 11.61
C LEU A 486 5.11 -26.34 11.82
N CYS A 487 5.89 -26.79 12.82
CA CYS A 487 7.20 -26.23 13.10
C CYS A 487 8.17 -26.41 11.92
N SER A 488 8.13 -27.57 11.25
CA SER A 488 8.95 -27.84 10.06
C SER A 488 8.62 -26.88 8.91
N VAL A 489 7.33 -26.62 8.65
CA VAL A 489 6.90 -25.65 7.64
C VAL A 489 7.38 -24.24 8.00
N VAL A 490 7.22 -23.82 9.25
CA VAL A 490 7.65 -22.49 9.73
C VAL A 490 9.17 -22.32 9.63
N VAL A 491 9.95 -23.34 10.00
CA VAL A 491 11.41 -23.35 9.81
C VAL A 491 11.76 -23.26 8.33
N GLY A 492 11.10 -24.03 7.46
CA GLY A 492 11.31 -23.95 6.01
C GLY A 492 11.00 -22.57 5.42
N LEU A 493 9.94 -21.91 5.89
CA LEU A 493 9.60 -20.54 5.49
C LEU A 493 10.68 -19.54 5.92
N ASN A 494 11.29 -19.72 7.09
CA ASN A 494 12.35 -18.85 7.61
C ASN A 494 13.76 -19.18 7.09
N LEU A 495 13.92 -20.10 6.14
CA LEU A 495 15.24 -20.49 5.62
C LEU A 495 16.14 -19.29 5.22
N PRO A 496 15.66 -18.26 4.50
CA PRO A 496 16.49 -17.09 4.19
C PRO A 496 16.97 -16.32 5.42
N VAL A 497 16.21 -16.32 6.52
CA VAL A 497 16.58 -15.69 7.79
C VAL A 497 17.77 -16.42 8.41
N TYR A 498 17.75 -17.76 8.45
CA TYR A 498 18.88 -18.55 8.97
C TYR A 498 20.13 -18.39 8.09
N VAL A 499 19.95 -18.38 6.77
CA VAL A 499 21.04 -18.11 5.82
C VAL A 499 21.66 -16.73 6.09
N ALA A 500 20.84 -15.71 6.32
CA ALA A 500 21.29 -14.36 6.64
C ALA A 500 21.93 -14.23 8.03
N LEU A 501 21.53 -15.04 9.02
CA LEU A 501 22.09 -15.03 10.37
C LEU A 501 23.44 -15.76 10.45
N PHE A 502 23.57 -16.92 9.79
CA PHE A 502 24.67 -17.85 10.08
C PHE A 502 25.64 -18.09 8.92
N PHE A 503 25.21 -17.88 7.67
CA PHE A 503 25.96 -18.36 6.51
C PHE A 503 26.43 -17.23 5.58
N ARG A 504 25.66 -16.14 5.43
CA ARG A 504 26.04 -15.00 4.59
C ARG A 504 27.04 -14.08 5.27
N ARG A 505 27.90 -13.45 4.46
CA ARG A 505 28.90 -12.46 4.87
C ARG A 505 28.90 -11.19 4.00
N ASP A 506 27.96 -11.10 3.07
CA ASP A 506 27.75 -9.90 2.25
C ASP A 506 26.88 -8.88 3.00
N ASP A 507 26.82 -7.65 2.49
CA ASP A 507 26.11 -6.53 3.15
C ASP A 507 24.59 -6.72 3.30
N GLY A 508 24.00 -7.72 2.63
CA GLY A 508 22.58 -8.06 2.78
C GLY A 508 22.30 -9.10 3.87
N CYS A 509 23.30 -9.47 4.67
CA CYS A 509 23.13 -10.36 5.83
C CYS A 509 22.52 -9.63 7.03
N LEU A 510 22.11 -10.39 8.06
CA LEU A 510 21.68 -9.77 9.32
C LEU A 510 22.90 -9.40 10.17
N PRO A 511 22.90 -8.23 10.83
CA PRO A 511 24.00 -7.86 11.72
C PRO A 511 24.20 -8.85 12.87
N VAL A 512 25.46 -9.02 13.29
CA VAL A 512 25.84 -9.97 14.34
C VAL A 512 25.16 -9.65 15.69
N ASP A 513 24.89 -8.38 15.98
CA ASP A 513 24.18 -7.98 17.20
C ASP A 513 22.71 -8.47 17.20
N VAL A 514 22.06 -8.49 16.04
CA VAL A 514 20.71 -9.05 15.86
C VAL A 514 20.73 -10.55 16.13
N MET A 515 21.76 -11.26 15.64
CA MET A 515 21.94 -12.69 15.90
C MET A 515 22.04 -12.97 17.40
N PHE A 516 22.93 -12.29 18.13
CA PHE A 516 23.08 -12.50 19.58
C PHE A 516 21.79 -12.19 20.35
N LYS A 517 21.11 -11.09 20.03
CA LYS A 517 19.83 -10.73 20.65
C LYS A 517 18.76 -11.78 20.37
N ALA A 518 18.63 -12.22 19.12
CA ALA A 518 17.63 -13.21 18.72
C ALA A 518 17.88 -14.58 19.38
N VAL A 519 19.13 -15.05 19.40
CA VAL A 519 19.52 -16.29 20.07
C VAL A 519 19.28 -16.19 21.57
N GLY A 520 19.66 -15.08 22.21
CA GLY A 520 19.46 -14.86 23.64
C GLY A 520 17.99 -14.85 24.03
N LEU A 521 17.15 -14.10 23.29
CA LEU A 521 15.70 -14.04 23.51
C LEU A 521 15.02 -15.38 23.27
N ALA A 522 15.40 -16.10 22.21
CA ALA A 522 14.84 -17.43 21.92
C ALA A 522 15.24 -18.46 22.99
N SER A 523 16.47 -18.40 23.49
CA SER A 523 16.94 -19.27 24.58
C SER A 523 16.19 -18.97 25.87
N LEU A 524 16.00 -17.68 26.19
CA LEU A 524 15.21 -17.27 27.35
C LEU A 524 13.77 -17.77 27.27
N ALA A 525 13.12 -17.64 26.10
CA ALA A 525 11.76 -18.15 25.89
C ALA A 525 11.68 -19.67 26.08
N ALA A 526 12.68 -20.42 25.60
CA ALA A 526 12.75 -21.87 25.81
C ALA A 526 12.95 -22.23 27.29
N CYS A 527 13.75 -21.46 28.03
CA CYS A 527 14.01 -21.68 29.46
C CYS A 527 12.84 -21.29 30.37
N LEU A 528 12.13 -20.19 30.09
CA LEU A 528 11.03 -19.69 30.93
C LEU A 528 9.83 -20.64 30.98
N MET A 529 9.69 -21.55 30.01
CA MET A 529 8.66 -22.59 29.97
C MET A 529 9.12 -23.93 30.56
N ALA A 530 10.38 -24.03 31.00
CA ALA A 530 10.94 -25.21 31.66
C ALA A 530 10.84 -25.14 33.20
N ILE A 531 10.32 -24.03 33.73
CA ILE A 531 9.90 -23.81 35.12
C ILE A 531 8.40 -24.04 35.19
#